data_AF-A0A453P5C7-F1
#
_entry.id   AF-A0A453P5C7-F1
#
_cell.length_a   1.000
_cell.length_b   1.000
_cell.length_c   1.000
_cell.angle_alpha   90.00
_cell.angle_beta   90.00
_cell.angle_gamma   90.00
#
_symmetry.space_group_name_H-M   'P 1'
#
loop_
_entity.id
_entity.type
_entity.pdbx_description
1 polymer ?
#
loop_
_entity_poly.entity_id
_entity_poly.type
_entity_poly.pdbx_seq_one_letter_code
_entity_poly.pdbx_strand_id
1 'polypeptide(L)'
;ELEEWARFDDFADSLLLLELDRRDGGDGLPLDLDSLRLHVVDHLQASRRRLPLHIKWLEWVHGCLDRYRPAALEIQSSYDITVDLRLMGFRSDLSRLKTARLTGILHSGGLGDSVCPQLEHVEFTSCAIGFGEVVTSPTLKKLVMDRCWRRGDMKQRAPPLVDAPALTSLRLVLEFQGIWVFRTPSLVEASVRSTRRWVGRADEYQLLCNLYNVTRLELSGFLALEKIRMKRGHQDLPKFHNLTTLLLDECDLTGEVYNMLELFLNNAPNLEKLTLQNCKLPQDWTESKKMCLNLKFREINCHKEGDLQQVDH
;
A
#
# COMPACT_ATOMS: atom_id res chain seq x y z
N GLU A 1 -2.66 -1.42 -36.89
CA GLU A 1 -2.03 -1.52 -35.55
C GLU A 1 -0.71 -0.74 -35.43
N LEU A 2 0.43 -1.12 -36.03
CA LEU A 2 1.69 -0.34 -35.86
C LEU A 2 1.62 1.10 -36.40
N GLU A 3 0.92 1.33 -37.51
CA GLU A 3 0.64 2.68 -38.05
C GLU A 3 -0.39 3.46 -37.24
N GLU A 4 -1.32 2.78 -36.56
CA GLU A 4 -2.32 3.46 -35.71
C GLU A 4 -1.69 3.97 -34.42
N TRP A 5 -0.70 3.26 -33.88
CA TRP A 5 0.11 3.74 -32.75
C TRP A 5 1.04 4.88 -33.13
N ALA A 6 1.68 4.84 -34.31
CA ALA A 6 2.46 5.98 -34.79
C ALA A 6 1.57 7.24 -34.93
N ARG A 7 0.34 7.07 -35.41
CA ARG A 7 -0.66 8.15 -35.46
C ARG A 7 -1.18 8.58 -34.09
N PHE A 8 -1.20 7.69 -33.10
CA PHE A 8 -1.56 8.01 -31.72
C PHE A 8 -0.42 8.73 -31.01
N ASP A 9 0.84 8.33 -31.20
CA ASP A 9 2.01 9.04 -30.71
C ASP A 9 2.06 10.43 -31.34
N ASP A 10 1.89 10.53 -32.67
CA ASP A 10 1.77 11.82 -33.36
C ASP A 10 0.59 12.65 -32.84
N PHE A 11 -0.55 12.02 -32.52
CA PHE A 11 -1.73 12.71 -31.98
C PHE A 11 -1.55 13.15 -30.54
N ALA A 12 -1.00 12.31 -29.66
CA ALA A 12 -0.74 12.63 -28.26
C ALA A 12 0.35 13.69 -28.15
N ASP A 13 1.42 13.56 -28.94
CA ASP A 13 2.44 14.58 -29.08
C ASP A 13 1.84 15.86 -29.65
N SER A 14 0.99 15.78 -30.68
CA SER A 14 0.32 16.96 -31.24
C SER A 14 -0.65 17.63 -30.26
N LEU A 15 -1.39 16.87 -29.45
CA LEU A 15 -2.36 17.40 -28.49
C LEU A 15 -1.65 18.02 -27.27
N LEU A 16 -0.57 17.38 -26.80
CA LEU A 16 0.29 17.91 -25.76
C LEU A 16 1.08 19.13 -26.24
N LEU A 17 1.57 19.12 -27.48
CA LEU A 17 2.16 20.29 -28.12
C LEU A 17 1.12 21.41 -28.26
N LEU A 18 -0.10 21.14 -28.74
CA LEU A 18 -1.15 22.16 -28.92
C LEU A 18 -1.59 22.83 -27.61
N GLU A 19 -1.63 22.10 -26.49
CA GLU A 19 -2.00 22.68 -25.18
C GLU A 19 -0.86 23.53 -24.57
N LEU A 20 0.39 23.23 -24.93
CA LEU A 20 1.60 23.86 -24.36
C LEU A 20 2.19 24.98 -25.24
N ASP A 21 2.07 24.88 -26.57
CA ASP A 21 2.43 25.94 -27.54
C ASP A 21 1.48 27.15 -27.41
N ARG A 22 0.26 26.92 -26.86
CA ARG A 22 -0.64 28.00 -26.43
C ARG A 22 -0.17 28.71 -25.15
N ARG A 23 0.76 28.11 -24.38
CA ARG A 23 1.22 28.64 -23.09
C ARG A 23 2.59 29.30 -23.14
N ASP A 24 3.52 28.88 -23.99
CA ASP A 24 4.78 29.61 -24.16
C ASP A 24 5.46 29.28 -25.50
N GLY A 25 5.68 30.32 -26.32
CA GLY A 25 6.43 30.23 -27.58
C GLY A 25 7.93 30.28 -27.36
N GLY A 26 8.52 29.21 -26.79
CA GLY A 26 9.96 29.19 -26.50
C GLY A 26 10.60 27.81 -26.52
N ASP A 27 11.57 27.64 -27.41
CA ASP A 27 12.68 26.67 -27.47
C ASP A 27 12.77 25.60 -26.36
N GLY A 28 12.39 24.36 -26.69
CA GLY A 28 13.13 23.11 -26.41
C GLY A 28 13.53 22.73 -24.96
N LEU A 29 13.16 23.50 -23.94
CA LEU A 29 13.47 23.22 -22.54
C LEU A 29 12.49 22.17 -21.95
N PRO A 30 12.94 21.29 -21.03
CA PRO A 30 12.05 20.39 -20.31
C PRO A 30 10.98 21.21 -19.57
N LEU A 31 9.71 20.90 -19.82
CA LEU A 31 8.59 21.60 -19.21
C LEU A 31 8.29 20.94 -17.87
N ASP A 32 8.46 21.68 -16.78
CA ASP A 32 8.22 21.18 -15.44
C ASP A 32 6.71 20.98 -15.18
N LEU A 33 6.21 19.75 -15.35
CA LEU A 33 4.80 19.43 -15.15
C LEU A 33 4.51 19.13 -13.67
N ASP A 34 3.33 19.54 -13.19
CA ASP A 34 2.89 19.19 -11.83
C ASP A 34 2.41 17.74 -11.74
N SER A 35 1.67 17.27 -12.74
CA SER A 35 1.14 15.91 -12.76
C SER A 35 1.02 15.33 -14.17
N LEU A 36 1.55 14.13 -14.39
CA LEU A 36 1.35 13.33 -15.59
C LEU A 36 0.39 12.18 -15.28
N ARG A 37 -0.73 12.10 -16.00
CA ARG A 37 -1.72 11.02 -15.83
C ARG A 37 -1.87 10.24 -17.12
N LEU A 38 -1.68 8.92 -17.03
CA LEU A 38 -1.70 8.00 -18.15
C LEU A 38 -2.77 6.94 -17.89
N HIS A 39 -3.82 6.97 -18.70
CA HIS A 39 -4.87 5.96 -18.67
C HIS A 39 -4.73 5.06 -19.88
N VAL A 40 -4.29 3.82 -19.65
CA VAL A 40 -4.15 2.82 -20.70
C VAL A 40 -5.43 1.99 -20.73
N VAL A 41 -6.32 2.38 -21.63
CA VAL A 41 -7.55 1.65 -21.94
C VAL A 41 -7.34 0.96 -23.28
N ASP A 42 -7.54 -0.35 -23.31
CA ASP A 42 -7.66 -1.11 -24.55
C ASP A 42 -9.04 -1.78 -24.55
N HIS A 43 -9.64 -1.86 -25.73
CA HIS A 43 -11.01 -2.28 -25.95
C HIS A 43 -11.11 -3.76 -26.36
N LEU A 44 -10.00 -4.50 -26.39
CA LEU A 44 -9.98 -5.88 -26.88
C LEU A 44 -9.23 -6.82 -25.91
N GLN A 45 -9.95 -7.82 -25.40
CA GLN A 45 -9.41 -8.93 -24.61
C GLN A 45 -8.47 -9.81 -25.46
N ALA A 46 -7.19 -9.47 -25.63
CA ALA A 46 -6.32 -10.24 -26.53
C ALA A 46 -4.86 -10.41 -26.06
N SER A 47 -4.59 -11.62 -25.52
CA SER A 47 -3.47 -12.54 -25.83
C SER A 47 -1.99 -12.08 -25.84
N ARG A 48 -1.12 -12.99 -25.38
CA ARG A 48 0.37 -12.97 -25.24
C ARG A 48 1.25 -12.53 -26.44
N ARG A 49 0.70 -11.95 -27.53
CA ARG A 49 1.45 -11.62 -28.77
C ARG A 49 1.98 -10.18 -28.88
N ARG A 50 2.04 -9.41 -27.79
CA ARG A 50 2.18 -7.94 -27.83
C ARG A 50 3.44 -7.34 -27.18
N LEU A 51 4.54 -8.09 -27.04
CA LEU A 51 5.84 -7.52 -26.60
C LEU A 51 6.24 -6.22 -27.35
N PRO A 52 6.08 -6.11 -28.68
CA PRO A 52 6.46 -4.91 -29.42
C PRO A 52 5.66 -3.66 -29.04
N LEU A 53 4.38 -3.81 -28.66
CA LEU A 53 3.52 -2.71 -28.26
C LEU A 53 3.85 -2.22 -26.84
N HIS A 54 4.24 -3.14 -25.95
CA HIS A 54 4.72 -2.80 -24.61
C HIS A 54 6.03 -2.01 -24.64
N ILE A 55 6.96 -2.37 -25.53
CA ILE A 55 8.23 -1.66 -25.71
C ILE A 55 7.97 -0.23 -26.20
N LYS A 56 7.13 -0.06 -27.24
CA LYS A 56 6.78 1.28 -27.75
C LYS A 56 6.11 2.15 -26.70
N TRP A 57 5.16 1.58 -25.94
CA TRP A 57 4.51 2.30 -24.84
C TRP A 57 5.52 2.76 -23.79
N LEU A 58 6.44 1.87 -23.37
CA LEU A 58 7.49 2.26 -22.43
C LEU A 58 8.39 3.36 -22.99
N GLU A 59 8.82 3.26 -24.24
CA GLU A 59 9.63 4.29 -24.92
C GLU A 59 8.90 5.65 -24.94
N TRP A 60 7.61 5.65 -25.25
CA TRP A 60 6.78 6.86 -25.21
C TRP A 60 6.66 7.44 -23.79
N VAL A 61 6.44 6.58 -22.78
CA VAL A 61 6.40 7.00 -21.37
C VAL A 61 7.74 7.61 -20.95
N HIS A 62 8.86 6.99 -21.32
CA HIS A 62 10.18 7.55 -21.05
C HIS A 62 10.35 8.92 -21.70
N GLY A 63 9.97 9.08 -22.98
CA GLY A 63 9.99 10.36 -23.68
C GLY A 63 9.17 11.44 -22.95
N CYS A 64 7.99 11.07 -22.43
CA CYS A 64 7.17 11.97 -21.63
C CYS A 64 7.84 12.34 -20.29
N LEU A 65 8.40 11.36 -19.57
CA LEU A 65 9.06 11.62 -18.29
C LEU A 65 10.30 12.53 -18.46
N ASP A 66 11.06 12.34 -19.52
CA ASP A 66 12.24 13.16 -19.84
C ASP A 66 11.89 14.57 -20.27
N ARG A 67 10.84 14.72 -21.08
CA ARG A 67 10.40 16.03 -21.56
C ARG A 67 9.66 16.83 -20.49
N TYR A 68 8.84 16.18 -19.68
CA TYR A 68 7.87 16.85 -18.81
C TYR A 68 8.18 16.78 -17.30
N ARG A 69 9.20 15.99 -16.89
CA ARG A 69 9.73 15.89 -15.51
C ARG A 69 8.67 16.04 -14.41
N PRO A 70 7.62 15.20 -14.38
CA PRO A 70 6.44 15.47 -13.58
C PRO A 70 6.72 15.35 -12.07
N ALA A 71 6.08 16.21 -11.26
CA ALA A 71 6.13 16.09 -9.80
C ALA A 71 5.21 14.98 -9.25
N ALA A 72 4.15 14.62 -9.98
CA ALA A 72 3.27 13.50 -9.69
C ALA A 72 3.03 12.64 -10.93
N LEU A 73 3.07 11.32 -10.77
CA LEU A 73 2.82 10.35 -11.83
C LEU A 73 1.62 9.48 -11.46
N GLU A 74 0.64 9.39 -12.35
CA GLU A 74 -0.49 8.49 -12.23
C GLU A 74 -0.54 7.59 -13.47
N ILE A 75 -0.49 6.28 -13.27
CA ILE A 75 -0.64 5.30 -14.35
C ILE A 75 -1.77 4.36 -13.96
N GLN A 76 -2.82 4.36 -14.76
CA GLN A 76 -3.93 3.43 -14.63
C GLN A 76 -3.95 2.51 -15.84
N SER A 77 -4.00 1.22 -15.58
CA SER A 77 -4.12 0.19 -16.61
C SER A 77 -5.28 -0.74 -16.27
N SER A 78 -6.09 -1.08 -17.28
CA SER A 78 -7.07 -2.18 -17.18
C SER A 78 -6.44 -3.56 -17.48
N TYR A 79 -5.12 -3.62 -17.60
CA TYR A 79 -4.33 -4.79 -18.00
C TYR A 79 -3.07 -4.96 -17.17
N ASP A 80 -2.53 -6.18 -17.15
CA ASP A 80 -1.24 -6.55 -16.55
C ASP A 80 -0.02 -5.95 -17.29
N ILE A 81 0.09 -4.62 -17.36
CA ILE A 81 1.25 -3.91 -17.91
C ILE A 81 2.35 -3.94 -16.87
N THR A 82 3.55 -4.35 -17.28
CA THR A 82 4.72 -4.29 -16.40
C THR A 82 5.29 -2.88 -16.36
N VAL A 83 5.34 -2.30 -15.17
CA VAL A 83 5.81 -0.95 -14.87
C VAL A 83 6.80 -1.05 -13.72
N ASP A 84 8.02 -0.57 -13.90
CA ASP A 84 9.07 -0.62 -12.88
C ASP A 84 9.61 0.80 -12.69
N LEU A 85 9.36 1.40 -11.53
CA LEU A 85 9.81 2.77 -11.21
C LEU A 85 11.33 2.88 -11.20
N ARG A 86 12.05 1.83 -10.77
CA ARG A 86 13.52 1.81 -10.83
C ARG A 86 13.99 1.83 -12.28
N LEU A 87 13.44 0.98 -13.14
CA LEU A 87 13.80 0.99 -14.57
C LEU A 87 13.41 2.31 -15.25
N MET A 88 12.29 2.90 -14.86
CA MET A 88 11.87 4.20 -15.39
C MET A 88 12.90 5.29 -15.12
N GLY A 89 13.33 5.49 -13.88
CA GLY A 89 14.30 6.55 -13.63
C GLY A 89 15.77 6.16 -13.85
N PHE A 90 16.09 4.92 -14.21
CA PHE A 90 17.41 4.64 -14.85
C PHE A 90 17.51 5.27 -16.23
N ARG A 91 16.37 5.47 -16.90
CA ARG A 91 16.29 6.02 -18.25
C ARG A 91 15.81 7.45 -18.29
N SER A 92 15.12 7.92 -17.25
CA SER A 92 14.52 9.25 -17.24
C SER A 92 14.75 10.04 -15.95
N ASP A 93 14.75 11.38 -16.05
CA ASP A 93 14.96 12.25 -14.88
C ASP A 93 13.70 12.35 -14.00
N LEU A 94 13.65 11.52 -12.94
CA LEU A 94 12.58 11.51 -11.93
C LEU A 94 12.93 12.31 -10.67
N SER A 95 13.87 13.26 -10.75
CA SER A 95 14.32 14.06 -9.60
C SER A 95 13.22 14.89 -8.94
N ARG A 96 12.19 15.30 -9.70
CA ARG A 96 11.06 16.08 -9.20
C ARG A 96 9.91 15.20 -8.69
N LEU A 97 9.94 13.89 -8.99
CA LEU A 97 8.82 13.01 -8.71
C LEU A 97 8.65 12.80 -7.21
N LYS A 98 7.57 13.36 -6.66
CA LYS A 98 7.19 13.26 -5.24
C LYS A 98 6.10 12.25 -4.98
N THR A 99 5.22 12.05 -5.96
CA THR A 99 4.05 11.16 -5.81
C THR A 99 3.93 10.22 -6.99
N ALA A 100 3.74 8.93 -6.72
CA ALA A 100 3.42 7.93 -7.73
C ALA A 100 2.13 7.18 -7.36
N ARG A 101 1.18 7.11 -8.28
CA ARG A 101 -0.08 6.38 -8.16
C ARG A 101 -0.18 5.39 -9.30
N LEU A 102 -0.26 4.11 -8.97
CA LEU A 102 -0.19 3.04 -9.95
C LEU A 102 -1.38 2.12 -9.74
N THR A 103 -2.18 1.91 -10.78
CA THR A 103 -3.41 1.12 -10.70
C THR A 103 -3.44 0.04 -11.76
N GLY A 104 -3.70 -1.20 -11.35
CA GLY A 104 -3.86 -2.33 -12.28
C GLY A 104 -2.58 -2.75 -12.97
N ILE A 105 -1.40 -2.49 -12.40
CA ILE A 105 -0.10 -2.78 -13.04
C ILE A 105 0.61 -4.00 -12.42
N LEU A 106 1.51 -4.61 -13.19
CA LEU A 106 2.54 -5.51 -12.68
C LEU A 106 3.78 -4.70 -12.29
N HIS A 107 3.97 -4.43 -11.00
CA HIS A 107 5.19 -3.76 -10.54
C HIS A 107 6.31 -4.77 -10.33
N SER A 108 7.33 -4.80 -11.19
CA SER A 108 8.60 -5.47 -10.88
C SER A 108 9.58 -4.46 -10.30
N GLY A 109 10.48 -4.87 -9.40
CA GLY A 109 11.59 -4.01 -8.98
C GLY A 109 11.37 -3.34 -7.61
N GLY A 110 11.91 -2.14 -7.40
CA GLY A 110 11.84 -1.45 -6.10
C GLY A 110 11.47 0.01 -6.26
N LEU A 111 11.45 0.75 -5.15
CA LEU A 111 11.01 2.16 -5.09
C LEU A 111 12.13 3.18 -5.36
N GLY A 112 13.31 2.71 -5.78
CA GLY A 112 14.32 3.54 -6.43
C GLY A 112 15.04 4.58 -5.58
N ASP A 113 15.78 4.16 -4.55
CA ASP A 113 16.59 5.02 -3.67
C ASP A 113 17.47 6.06 -4.37
N SER A 114 18.10 5.69 -5.48
CA SER A 114 18.96 6.58 -6.27
C SER A 114 18.25 7.19 -7.47
N VAL A 115 17.00 6.79 -7.71
CA VAL A 115 16.29 6.97 -8.98
C VAL A 115 15.16 7.98 -8.84
N CYS A 116 14.44 7.96 -7.71
CA CYS A 116 13.39 8.91 -7.37
C CYS A 116 13.75 9.62 -6.05
N PRO A 117 14.72 10.54 -6.06
CA PRO A 117 15.32 11.08 -4.84
C PRO A 117 14.33 11.89 -3.97
N GLN A 118 13.22 12.37 -4.54
CA GLN A 118 12.20 13.15 -3.82
C GLN A 118 10.89 12.37 -3.60
N LEU A 119 10.86 11.06 -3.83
CA LEU A 119 9.62 10.29 -3.77
C LEU A 119 9.10 10.18 -2.33
N GLU A 120 8.03 10.92 -2.02
CA GLU A 120 7.46 10.96 -0.68
C GLU A 120 6.24 10.05 -0.56
N HIS A 121 5.44 9.91 -1.62
CA HIS A 121 4.16 9.20 -1.56
C HIS A 121 4.03 8.18 -2.69
N VAL A 122 3.70 6.94 -2.34
CA VAL A 122 3.44 5.88 -3.32
C VAL A 122 2.13 5.18 -3.00
N GLU A 123 1.30 5.02 -4.02
CA GLU A 123 0.03 4.32 -3.95
C GLU A 123 -0.05 3.28 -5.05
N PHE A 124 -0.29 2.03 -4.65
CA PHE A 124 -0.59 0.92 -5.51
C PHE A 124 -2.05 0.50 -5.30
N THR A 125 -2.81 0.37 -6.37
CA THR A 125 -4.21 -0.07 -6.33
C THR A 125 -4.39 -1.24 -7.29
N SER A 126 -4.87 -2.38 -6.82
CA SER A 126 -5.10 -3.57 -7.66
C SER A 126 -3.85 -3.99 -8.47
N CYS A 127 -2.66 -3.89 -7.87
CA CYS A 127 -1.39 -4.17 -8.55
C CYS A 127 -0.79 -5.52 -8.11
N ALA A 128 -0.08 -6.17 -9.03
CA ALA A 128 0.79 -7.31 -8.70
C ALA A 128 2.22 -6.82 -8.40
N ILE A 129 2.63 -6.87 -7.14
CA ILE A 129 3.91 -6.32 -6.68
C ILE A 129 4.95 -7.44 -6.54
N GLY A 130 5.98 -7.38 -7.38
CA GLY A 130 7.18 -8.22 -7.35
C GLY A 130 8.38 -7.43 -6.87
N PHE A 131 8.38 -7.06 -5.58
CA PHE A 131 9.55 -6.46 -4.97
C PHE A 131 10.75 -7.41 -4.99
N GLY A 132 11.94 -6.84 -5.14
CA GLY A 132 13.19 -7.55 -4.84
C GLY A 132 13.31 -7.85 -3.34
N GLU A 133 14.37 -8.57 -2.97
CA GLU A 133 14.60 -8.97 -1.57
C GLU A 133 14.64 -7.78 -0.60
N VAL A 134 15.24 -6.66 -1.03
CA VAL A 134 15.28 -5.40 -0.28
C VAL A 134 14.87 -4.23 -1.17
N VAL A 135 13.91 -3.45 -0.68
CA VAL A 135 13.45 -2.19 -1.26
C VAL A 135 13.70 -1.09 -0.26
N THR A 136 14.70 -0.26 -0.51
CA THR A 136 14.95 0.91 0.32
C THR A 136 14.20 2.11 -0.27
N SER A 137 13.80 3.06 0.58
CA SER A 137 13.43 4.42 0.16
C SER A 137 13.55 5.40 1.34
N PRO A 138 14.60 6.25 1.39
CA PRO A 138 14.83 7.13 2.53
C PRO A 138 13.88 8.32 2.61
N THR A 139 13.23 8.70 1.50
CA THR A 139 12.36 9.89 1.41
C THR A 139 10.87 9.57 1.47
N LEU A 140 10.51 8.29 1.35
CA LEU A 140 9.12 7.84 1.38
C LEU A 140 8.49 8.09 2.76
N LYS A 141 7.43 8.89 2.79
CA LYS A 141 6.63 9.25 3.96
C LYS A 141 5.30 8.49 4.01
N LYS A 142 4.70 8.20 2.84
CA LYS A 142 3.40 7.52 2.75
C LYS A 142 3.42 6.36 1.74
N LEU A 143 2.97 5.21 2.18
CA LEU A 143 2.82 4.01 1.34
C LEU A 143 1.41 3.46 1.46
N VAL A 144 0.73 3.32 0.32
CA VAL A 144 -0.60 2.71 0.20
C VAL A 144 -0.50 1.51 -0.74
N MET A 145 -0.98 0.36 -0.28
CA MET A 145 -1.16 -0.84 -1.09
C MET A 145 -2.60 -1.30 -0.93
N ASP A 146 -3.46 -0.89 -1.86
CA ASP A 146 -4.86 -1.28 -1.90
C ASP A 146 -5.08 -2.45 -2.87
N ARG A 147 -5.68 -3.54 -2.39
CA ARG A 147 -6.01 -4.74 -3.21
C ARG A 147 -4.82 -5.27 -4.00
N CYS A 148 -3.62 -5.15 -3.43
CA CYS A 148 -2.38 -5.59 -4.08
C CYS A 148 -2.06 -7.03 -3.70
N TRP A 149 -1.39 -7.75 -4.59
CA TRP A 149 -0.93 -9.11 -4.35
C TRP A 149 0.53 -9.27 -4.70
N ARG A 150 1.22 -10.17 -3.99
CA ARG A 150 2.61 -10.49 -4.31
C ARG A 150 2.66 -11.21 -5.65
N ARG A 151 3.50 -10.71 -6.57
CA ARG A 151 3.77 -11.41 -7.83
C ARG A 151 4.51 -12.70 -7.49
N GLY A 152 3.84 -13.83 -7.68
CA GLY A 152 4.31 -15.15 -7.29
C GLY A 152 5.48 -15.65 -8.14
N ASP A 153 6.69 -15.19 -7.86
CA ASP A 153 7.81 -16.11 -8.04
C ASP A 153 7.73 -17.16 -6.91
N MET A 154 7.80 -18.43 -7.29
CA MET A 154 7.86 -19.55 -6.33
C MET A 154 9.28 -19.72 -5.75
N LYS A 155 10.19 -18.78 -6.03
CA LYS A 155 11.61 -18.88 -5.71
C LYS A 155 12.02 -18.06 -4.48
N GLN A 156 11.30 -16.98 -4.14
CA GLN A 156 11.58 -16.24 -2.92
C GLN A 156 11.00 -17.00 -1.71
N ARG A 157 11.89 -17.60 -0.92
CA ARG A 157 11.55 -18.24 0.36
C ARG A 157 11.33 -17.23 1.49
N ALA A 158 11.84 -16.01 1.35
CA ALA A 158 11.76 -14.96 2.36
C ALA A 158 10.86 -13.81 1.88
N PRO A 159 10.11 -13.17 2.80
CA PRO A 159 9.33 -11.98 2.47
C PRO A 159 10.24 -10.80 2.12
N PRO A 160 9.88 -9.97 1.13
CA PRO A 160 10.64 -8.77 0.78
C PRO A 160 10.68 -7.78 1.94
N LEU A 161 11.85 -7.18 2.17
CA LEU A 161 12.08 -6.13 3.16
C LEU A 161 11.91 -4.76 2.51
N VAL A 162 10.97 -3.97 3.03
CA VAL A 162 10.81 -2.55 2.71
C VAL A 162 11.50 -1.74 3.81
N ASP A 163 12.64 -1.15 3.49
CA ASP A 163 13.43 -0.29 4.37
C ASP A 163 13.13 1.19 4.06
N ALA A 164 12.18 1.77 4.78
CA ALA A 164 11.72 3.13 4.55
C ALA A 164 11.79 3.93 5.86
N PRO A 165 12.96 4.49 6.21
CA PRO A 165 13.20 5.09 7.51
C PRO A 165 12.36 6.34 7.79
N ALA A 166 11.97 7.09 6.76
CA ALA A 166 11.13 8.28 6.88
C ALA A 166 9.62 7.98 6.78
N LEU A 167 9.21 6.72 6.67
CA LEU A 167 7.81 6.36 6.49
C LEU A 167 7.01 6.68 7.74
N THR A 168 6.02 7.57 7.63
CA THR A 168 5.15 7.99 8.74
C THR A 168 3.76 7.39 8.64
N SER A 169 3.30 7.03 7.43
CA SER A 169 1.95 6.50 7.18
C SER A 169 2.00 5.27 6.27
N LEU A 170 1.36 4.18 6.72
CA LEU A 170 1.27 2.91 6.00
C LEU A 170 -0.20 2.47 5.91
N ARG A 171 -0.69 2.16 4.71
CA ARG A 171 -2.01 1.54 4.50
C ARG A 171 -1.87 0.28 3.65
N LEU A 172 -2.36 -0.83 4.16
CA LEU A 172 -2.32 -2.13 3.51
C LEU A 172 -3.72 -2.74 3.47
N VAL A 173 -4.26 -2.97 2.27
CA VAL A 173 -5.47 -3.76 2.06
C VAL A 173 -5.05 -5.02 1.31
N LEU A 174 -4.92 -6.11 2.05
CA LEU A 174 -4.28 -7.33 1.58
C LEU A 174 -5.33 -8.30 1.05
N GLU A 175 -5.24 -8.65 -0.24
CA GLU A 175 -6.11 -9.62 -0.90
C GLU A 175 -5.49 -11.01 -1.13
N PHE A 176 -4.17 -11.17 -0.93
CA PHE A 176 -3.47 -12.39 -1.34
C PHE A 176 -2.24 -12.73 -0.48
N GLN A 177 -1.74 -13.97 -0.64
CA GLN A 177 -0.56 -14.51 0.04
C GLN A 177 0.72 -13.71 -0.28
N GLY A 178 1.24 -13.02 0.73
CA GLY A 178 2.53 -12.36 0.67
C GLY A 178 2.73 -11.47 1.89
N ILE A 179 3.67 -11.81 2.76
CA ILE A 179 4.12 -10.91 3.82
C ILE A 179 5.12 -9.94 3.19
N TRP A 180 5.02 -8.67 3.56
CA TRP A 180 6.12 -7.71 3.46
C TRP A 180 6.65 -7.44 4.86
N VAL A 181 7.97 -7.39 4.98
CA VAL A 181 8.62 -6.95 6.22
C VAL A 181 8.91 -5.46 6.08
N PHE A 182 8.55 -4.68 7.09
CA PHE A 182 8.77 -3.24 7.08
C PHE A 182 9.80 -2.87 8.14
N ARG A 183 10.88 -2.21 7.72
CA ARG A 183 11.80 -1.50 8.62
C ARG A 183 11.49 -0.02 8.52
N THR A 184 10.65 0.44 9.44
CA THR A 184 10.06 1.79 9.40
C THR A 184 10.07 2.40 10.81
N PRO A 185 11.24 2.82 11.33
CA PRO A 185 11.38 3.37 12.68
C PRO A 185 10.52 4.62 12.94
N SER A 186 10.24 5.42 11.91
CA SER A 186 9.46 6.67 12.03
C SER A 186 7.94 6.48 11.82
N LEU A 187 7.46 5.23 11.76
CA LEU A 187 6.07 4.95 11.45
C LEU A 187 5.15 5.41 12.58
N VAL A 188 4.23 6.33 12.27
CA VAL A 188 3.29 6.91 13.24
C VAL A 188 1.92 6.26 13.10
N GLU A 189 1.46 6.10 11.86
CA GLU A 189 0.12 5.60 11.55
C GLU A 189 0.20 4.37 10.64
N ALA A 190 -0.49 3.30 11.03
CA ALA A 190 -0.65 2.11 10.22
C ALA A 190 -2.12 1.68 10.16
N SER A 191 -2.59 1.36 8.96
CA SER A 191 -3.92 0.79 8.71
C SER A 191 -3.76 -0.49 7.91
N VAL A 192 -4.24 -1.61 8.45
CA VAL A 192 -4.16 -2.92 7.80
C VAL A 192 -5.55 -3.51 7.73
N ARG A 193 -5.99 -3.88 6.53
CA ARG A 193 -7.23 -4.61 6.28
C ARG A 193 -6.89 -5.98 5.72
N SER A 194 -7.26 -7.02 6.45
CA SER A 194 -7.18 -8.41 6.01
C SER A 194 -8.47 -8.78 5.29
N THR A 195 -8.39 -9.14 4.01
CA THR A 195 -9.54 -9.69 3.30
C THR A 195 -9.46 -11.22 3.33
N ARG A 196 -10.52 -11.83 3.86
CA ARG A 196 -10.62 -13.21 4.38
C ARG A 196 -10.34 -14.36 3.41
N ARG A 197 -9.78 -14.10 2.23
CA ARG A 197 -9.72 -15.09 1.17
C ARG A 197 -8.47 -15.96 1.22
N TRP A 198 -7.29 -15.47 1.62
CA TRP A 198 -6.05 -16.24 1.41
C TRP A 198 -4.83 -15.99 2.34
N VAL A 199 -4.86 -15.04 3.28
CA VAL A 199 -3.71 -14.78 4.17
C VAL A 199 -3.63 -15.84 5.27
N GLY A 200 -2.46 -16.46 5.47
CA GLY A 200 -2.25 -17.40 6.57
C GLY A 200 -2.16 -16.67 7.91
N ARG A 201 -2.73 -17.21 9.00
CA ARG A 201 -2.68 -16.57 10.34
C ARG A 201 -1.25 -16.21 10.80
N ALA A 202 -0.25 -16.98 10.41
CA ALA A 202 1.16 -16.71 10.72
C ALA A 202 1.67 -15.42 10.06
N ASP A 203 1.16 -15.11 8.87
CA ASP A 203 1.55 -13.96 8.07
C ASP A 203 1.00 -12.67 8.69
N GLU A 204 -0.25 -12.70 9.17
CA GLU A 204 -0.88 -11.60 9.90
C GLU A 204 -0.10 -11.25 11.18
N TYR A 205 0.29 -12.27 11.96
CA TYR A 205 1.07 -12.07 13.18
C TYR A 205 2.46 -11.48 12.88
N GLN A 206 3.16 -12.03 11.88
CA GLN A 206 4.47 -11.52 11.51
C GLN A 206 4.40 -10.06 11.03
N LEU A 207 3.34 -9.68 10.32
CA LEU A 207 3.10 -8.30 9.94
C LEU A 207 2.89 -7.41 11.16
N LEU A 208 2.06 -7.83 12.13
CA LEU A 208 1.85 -7.08 13.38
C LEU A 208 3.14 -6.88 14.17
N CYS A 209 4.03 -7.88 14.21
CA CYS A 209 5.35 -7.76 14.83
C CYS A 209 6.23 -6.67 14.21
N ASN A 210 5.99 -6.26 12.95
CA ASN A 210 6.74 -5.19 12.29
C ASN A 210 6.18 -3.78 12.59
N LEU A 211 4.99 -3.68 13.23
CA LEU A 211 4.29 -2.41 13.45
C LEU A 211 4.40 -1.90 14.90
N TYR A 212 5.41 -2.35 15.65
CA TYR A 212 5.53 -2.07 17.09
C TYR A 212 5.78 -0.60 17.45
N ASN A 213 6.31 0.21 16.53
CA ASN A 213 6.65 1.60 16.77
C ASN A 213 5.48 2.58 16.57
N VAL A 214 4.33 2.12 16.07
CA VAL A 214 3.23 3.00 15.68
C VAL A 214 2.52 3.64 16.86
N THR A 215 2.00 4.84 16.65
CA THR A 215 1.17 5.57 17.60
C THR A 215 -0.32 5.33 17.39
N ARG A 216 -0.72 5.15 16.12
CA ARG A 216 -2.09 4.86 15.71
C ARG A 216 -2.11 3.61 14.84
N LEU A 217 -2.88 2.62 15.28
CA LEU A 217 -3.04 1.37 14.56
C LEU A 217 -4.52 1.11 14.28
N GLU A 218 -4.85 0.89 13.02
CA GLU A 218 -6.16 0.45 12.57
C GLU A 218 -6.02 -0.96 12.00
N LEU A 219 -6.80 -1.90 12.52
CA LEU A 219 -6.86 -3.27 12.04
C LEU A 219 -8.30 -3.59 11.66
N SER A 220 -8.49 -4.04 10.42
CA SER A 220 -9.80 -4.39 9.90
C SER A 220 -9.85 -5.82 9.37
N GLY A 221 -10.91 -6.56 9.69
CA GLY A 221 -11.18 -7.90 9.16
C GLY A 221 -10.30 -9.03 9.71
N PHE A 222 -9.52 -8.78 10.76
CA PHE A 222 -8.68 -9.81 11.38
C PHE A 222 -9.50 -10.81 12.23
N LEU A 223 -9.09 -12.07 12.21
CA LEU A 223 -9.66 -13.11 13.06
C LEU A 223 -8.92 -13.20 14.40
N ALA A 224 -9.54 -13.85 15.38
CA ALA A 224 -8.86 -14.24 16.62
C ALA A 224 -7.52 -14.87 16.26
N LEU A 225 -6.43 -14.30 16.81
CA LEU A 225 -5.07 -14.83 16.69
C LEU A 225 -5.01 -16.12 17.52
N GLU A 226 -5.79 -17.13 17.14
CA GLU A 226 -5.74 -18.46 17.72
C GLU A 226 -4.32 -18.93 17.55
N LYS A 227 -3.60 -18.94 18.67
CA LYS A 227 -2.30 -19.58 18.93
C LYS A 227 -1.80 -20.25 17.66
N ILE A 228 -1.19 -19.46 16.74
CA ILE A 228 -0.40 -20.01 15.65
C ILE A 228 0.48 -21.00 16.38
N ARG A 229 0.25 -22.31 16.20
CA ARG A 229 0.80 -23.38 17.04
C ARG A 229 2.24 -22.98 17.34
N MET A 230 2.44 -22.43 18.53
CA MET A 230 3.72 -21.84 18.93
C MET A 230 4.60 -23.05 19.10
N LYS A 231 5.17 -23.54 17.99
CA LYS A 231 6.31 -24.44 18.04
C LYS A 231 7.30 -23.69 18.93
N ARG A 232 7.62 -24.32 20.07
CA ARG A 232 8.52 -23.81 21.12
C ARG A 232 9.57 -22.90 20.47
N GLY A 233 9.48 -21.58 20.69
CA GLY A 233 10.46 -20.62 20.20
C GLY A 233 9.94 -19.37 19.47
N HIS A 234 8.64 -19.17 19.25
CA HIS A 234 8.14 -17.88 18.72
C HIS A 234 7.83 -16.92 19.87
N GLN A 235 8.40 -15.71 19.77
CA GLN A 235 8.35 -14.66 20.79
C GLN A 235 6.94 -14.08 20.90
N ASP A 236 6.57 -13.64 22.11
CA ASP A 236 5.37 -12.82 22.35
C ASP A 236 5.36 -11.59 21.42
N LEU A 237 4.18 -11.01 21.17
CA LEU A 237 4.07 -9.75 20.42
C LEU A 237 5.03 -8.72 21.05
N PRO A 238 5.73 -7.92 20.23
CA PRO A 238 6.55 -6.84 20.77
C PRO A 238 5.69 -5.87 21.58
N LYS A 239 6.30 -5.22 22.56
CA LYS A 239 5.63 -4.16 23.30
C LYS A 239 5.41 -2.93 22.42
N PHE A 240 4.17 -2.53 22.26
CA PHE A 240 3.74 -1.35 21.53
C PHE A 240 3.83 -0.11 22.44
N HIS A 241 5.06 0.29 22.77
CA HIS A 241 5.31 1.40 23.71
C HIS A 241 4.75 2.75 23.24
N ASN A 242 4.63 2.97 21.93
CA ASN A 242 4.18 4.24 21.37
C ASN A 242 2.68 4.25 21.05
N LEU A 243 2.01 3.11 21.08
CA LEU A 243 0.63 2.97 20.63
C LEU A 243 -0.30 3.66 21.63
N THR A 244 -0.99 4.71 21.18
CA THR A 244 -1.96 5.48 21.97
C THR A 244 -3.38 5.31 21.46
N THR A 245 -3.56 5.00 20.17
CA THR A 245 -4.88 4.79 19.57
C THR A 245 -4.92 3.47 18.82
N LEU A 246 -5.86 2.60 19.18
CA LEU A 246 -6.14 1.35 18.49
C LEU A 246 -7.59 1.35 17.99
N LEU A 247 -7.77 1.08 16.70
CA LEU A 247 -9.06 0.84 16.09
C LEU A 247 -9.11 -0.61 15.59
N LEU A 248 -10.13 -1.35 16.00
CA LEU A 248 -10.46 -2.66 15.49
C LEU A 248 -11.80 -2.57 14.78
N ASP A 249 -11.83 -2.91 13.50
CA ASP A 249 -13.03 -2.86 12.66
C ASP A 249 -13.31 -4.24 12.02
N GLU A 250 -14.57 -4.66 11.96
CA GLU A 250 -14.95 -5.96 11.37
C GLU A 250 -14.16 -7.19 11.92
N CYS A 251 -13.56 -7.08 13.12
CA CYS A 251 -12.70 -8.10 13.71
C CYS A 251 -13.51 -9.13 14.52
N ASP A 252 -13.03 -10.38 14.53
CA ASP A 252 -13.59 -11.43 15.39
C ASP A 252 -12.79 -11.55 16.70
N LEU A 253 -13.37 -11.06 17.78
CA LEU A 253 -12.78 -11.06 19.12
C LEU A 253 -13.33 -12.19 20.00
N THR A 254 -14.15 -13.10 19.46
CA THR A 254 -14.84 -14.15 20.24
C THR A 254 -13.93 -15.31 20.70
N GLY A 255 -12.71 -15.42 20.15
CA GLY A 255 -11.82 -16.54 20.41
C GLY A 255 -11.42 -16.71 21.88
N GLU A 256 -11.70 -17.89 22.44
CA GLU A 256 -11.56 -18.22 23.87
C GLU A 256 -10.11 -18.34 24.38
N VAL A 257 -9.11 -18.49 23.49
CA VAL A 257 -7.75 -18.89 23.89
C VAL A 257 -6.73 -17.75 23.80
N TYR A 258 -6.89 -16.80 22.87
CA TYR A 258 -6.08 -15.58 22.73
C TYR A 258 -6.91 -14.52 22.00
N ASN A 259 -7.67 -13.75 22.75
CA ASN A 259 -8.40 -12.63 22.19
C ASN A 259 -7.37 -11.57 21.72
N MET A 260 -7.44 -11.15 20.45
CA MET A 260 -6.61 -10.08 19.89
C MET A 260 -6.62 -8.84 20.79
N LEU A 261 -7.77 -8.57 21.39
CA LEU A 261 -7.91 -7.50 22.35
C LEU A 261 -6.97 -7.71 23.56
N GLU A 262 -7.02 -8.86 24.24
CA GLU A 262 -6.15 -9.14 25.40
C GLU A 262 -4.66 -9.04 25.05
N LEU A 263 -4.27 -9.43 23.83
CA LEU A 263 -2.91 -9.27 23.34
C LEU A 263 -2.48 -7.80 23.32
N PHE A 264 -3.31 -6.89 22.77
CA PHE A 264 -3.01 -5.46 22.78
C PHE A 264 -3.09 -4.86 24.18
N LEU A 265 -4.05 -5.28 25.00
CA LEU A 265 -4.17 -4.82 26.39
C LEU A 265 -2.92 -5.14 27.23
N ASN A 266 -2.27 -6.27 26.95
CA ASN A 266 -1.07 -6.70 27.66
C ASN A 266 0.23 -6.10 27.09
N ASN A 267 0.25 -5.78 25.79
CA ASN A 267 1.47 -5.33 25.09
C ASN A 267 1.50 -3.84 24.75
N ALA A 268 0.42 -3.08 24.93
CA ALA A 268 0.35 -1.64 24.66
C ALA A 268 0.13 -0.84 25.97
N PRO A 269 1.18 -0.59 26.77
CA PRO A 269 1.04 0.03 28.09
C PRO A 269 0.58 1.48 28.07
N ASN A 270 0.77 2.19 26.96
CA ASN A 270 0.43 3.61 26.79
C ASN A 270 -0.82 3.82 25.93
N LEU A 271 -1.60 2.76 25.69
CA LEU A 271 -2.82 2.84 24.89
C LEU A 271 -3.86 3.71 25.63
N GLU A 272 -4.30 4.79 24.99
CA GLU A 272 -5.22 5.77 25.57
C GLU A 272 -6.65 5.61 25.02
N LYS A 273 -6.78 5.30 23.73
CA LYS A 273 -8.05 5.19 23.02
C LYS A 273 -8.17 3.84 22.34
N LEU A 274 -9.30 3.16 22.59
CA LEU A 274 -9.66 1.90 21.96
C LEU A 274 -11.01 2.06 21.26
N THR A 275 -11.07 1.83 19.96
CA THR A 275 -12.33 1.85 19.20
C THR A 275 -12.59 0.47 18.62
N LEU A 276 -13.78 -0.07 18.89
CA LEU A 276 -14.29 -1.33 18.38
C LEU A 276 -15.47 -1.03 17.47
N GLN A 277 -15.36 -1.33 16.19
CA GLN A 277 -16.39 -1.12 15.17
C GLN A 277 -16.75 -2.45 14.53
N ASN A 278 -18.04 -2.77 14.44
CA ASN A 278 -18.53 -3.98 13.76
C ASN A 278 -17.84 -5.29 14.20
N CYS A 279 -17.34 -5.34 15.43
CA CYS A 279 -16.59 -6.49 15.94
C CYS A 279 -17.51 -7.50 16.60
N LYS A 280 -17.19 -8.79 16.45
CA LYS A 280 -17.83 -9.86 17.20
C LYS A 280 -17.16 -9.99 18.57
N LEU A 281 -17.90 -9.75 19.64
CA LEU A 281 -17.40 -9.80 21.01
C LEU A 281 -17.72 -11.15 21.67
N PRO A 282 -16.86 -11.68 22.57
CA PRO A 282 -17.16 -12.89 23.33
C PRO A 282 -18.51 -12.81 24.06
N GLN A 283 -19.20 -13.93 24.24
CA GLN A 283 -20.46 -13.98 24.99
C GLN A 283 -20.29 -13.48 26.44
N ASP A 284 -19.11 -13.69 27.02
CA ASP A 284 -18.75 -13.29 28.39
C ASP A 284 -18.31 -11.82 28.49
N TRP A 285 -18.49 -11.03 27.42
CA TRP A 285 -18.20 -9.60 27.40
C TRP A 285 -19.28 -8.83 28.17
N THR A 286 -19.17 -8.86 29.50
CA THR A 286 -20.09 -8.21 30.43
C THR A 286 -19.83 -6.71 30.53
N GLU A 287 -20.84 -5.95 30.98
CA GLU A 287 -20.70 -4.52 31.31
C GLU A 287 -19.58 -4.26 32.32
N SER A 288 -19.32 -5.20 33.23
CA SER A 288 -18.20 -5.13 34.18
C SER A 288 -16.84 -5.17 33.48
N LYS A 289 -16.65 -6.00 32.45
CA LYS A 289 -15.42 -6.02 31.64
C LYS A 289 -15.26 -4.73 30.84
N LYS A 290 -16.34 -4.21 30.26
CA LYS A 290 -16.34 -2.90 29.58
C LYS A 290 -15.95 -1.78 30.54
N MET A 291 -16.51 -1.76 31.75
CA MET A 291 -16.21 -0.75 32.77
C MET A 291 -14.74 -0.84 33.22
N CYS A 292 -14.20 -2.04 33.44
CA CYS A 292 -12.78 -2.23 33.74
C CYS A 292 -11.87 -1.71 32.62
N LEU A 293 -12.28 -1.84 31.36
CA LEU A 293 -11.53 -1.25 30.25
C LEU A 293 -11.70 0.26 30.22
N ASN A 294 -12.90 0.80 30.42
CA ASN A 294 -13.12 2.25 30.51
C ASN A 294 -12.30 2.91 31.63
N LEU A 295 -11.98 2.16 32.70
CA LEU A 295 -11.08 2.64 33.75
C LEU A 295 -9.60 2.61 33.35
N LYS A 296 -9.23 1.74 32.39
CA LYS A 296 -7.87 1.65 31.84
C LYS A 296 -7.64 2.61 30.67
N PHE A 297 -8.67 2.93 29.90
CA PHE A 297 -8.60 3.74 28.69
C PHE A 297 -9.30 5.08 28.89
N ARG A 298 -8.77 6.14 28.27
CA ARG A 298 -9.40 7.46 28.29
C ARG A 298 -10.70 7.47 27.46
N GLU A 299 -10.74 6.69 26.38
CA GLU A 299 -11.90 6.64 25.48
C GLU A 299 -12.10 5.22 24.93
N ILE A 300 -13.32 4.68 25.08
CA ILE A 300 -13.75 3.44 24.43
C ILE A 300 -15.03 3.66 23.65
N ASN A 301 -14.99 3.39 22.35
CA ASN A 301 -16.16 3.43 21.49
C ASN A 301 -16.46 2.02 21.01
N CYS A 302 -17.68 1.52 21.25
CA CYS A 302 -18.14 0.23 20.75
C CYS A 302 -19.34 0.47 19.83
N HIS A 303 -19.20 0.17 18.55
CA HIS A 303 -20.29 0.20 17.59
C HIS A 303 -20.62 -1.24 17.20
N LYS A 304 -21.84 -1.70 17.46
CA LYS A 304 -22.26 -3.04 17.05
C LYS A 304 -22.60 -3.04 15.57
N GLU A 305 -22.52 -4.22 14.96
CA GLU A 305 -23.00 -4.47 13.59
C GLU A 305 -24.48 -4.03 13.50
N GLY A 306 -24.73 -2.89 12.85
CA GLY A 306 -26.05 -2.24 12.75
C GLY A 306 -26.17 -0.81 13.32
N ASP A 307 -25.17 -0.29 14.04
CA ASP A 307 -25.24 1.05 14.67
C ASP A 307 -24.79 2.20 13.74
N LEU A 308 -24.16 1.90 12.60
CA LEU A 308 -23.85 2.87 11.56
C LEU A 308 -25.00 2.86 10.55
N GLN A 309 -25.85 3.89 10.60
CA GLN A 309 -26.83 4.12 9.54
C GLN A 309 -26.10 4.17 8.19
N GLN A 310 -26.56 3.34 7.25
CA GLN A 310 -26.19 3.44 5.85
C GLN A 310 -26.38 4.89 5.42
N VAL A 311 -25.28 5.59 5.19
CA VAL A 311 -25.32 6.79 4.34
C VAL A 311 -25.24 6.24 2.93
N ASP A 312 -26.43 5.96 2.38
CA ASP A 312 -26.61 5.80 0.94
C ASP A 312 -26.13 7.09 0.25
N HIS A 313 -25.19 6.95 -0.69
CA HIS A 313 -25.24 7.45 -2.08
C HIS A 313 -23.91 7.23 -2.82
#